data_AF-A0A543GFS6-F1
#
_entry.id   AF-A0A543GFS6-F1
#
_cell.length_a   1.000
_cell.length_b   1.000
_cell.length_c   1.000
_cell.angle_alpha   90.00
_cell.angle_beta   90.00
_cell.angle_gamma   90.00
#
_symmetry.space_group_name_H-M   'P 1'
#
loop_
_entity.id
_entity.type
_entity.pdbx_description
1 polymer ?
#
loop_
_entity_poly.entity_id
_entity_poly.type
_entity_poly.pdbx_seq_one_letter_code
_entity_poly.pdbx_strand_id
1 'polypeptide(L)'
;MTPHALLLLANLGRPRRPGGTTAAYAESVLSNPAVASVQLAEVVDRPVAAADLADLRRLQQAAVSAVEALVGDGTLDCREINDLAAQSVARVELVVADGVPQRRFVWTDASMAAALARRLIDELGELDQSRLRRCARAECDLIFYDTTRSRTRRWHAEDPCGWRERQRVHRGPRPPVDGGT
;
A
#
# COMPACT_ATOMS: atom_id res chain seq x y z
N MET A 1 1.31 -10.14 9.27
CA MET A 1 1.89 -9.81 7.97
C MET A 1 1.66 -8.31 7.70
N THR A 2 2.55 -7.65 6.94
CA THR A 2 2.40 -6.26 6.49
C THR A 2 2.11 -6.28 4.98
N PRO A 3 1.01 -5.68 4.50
CA PRO A 3 0.60 -5.80 3.09
C PRO A 3 1.41 -4.83 2.20
N HIS A 4 2.67 -5.19 1.94
CA HIS A 4 3.63 -4.30 1.28
C HIS A 4 3.23 -3.98 -0.16
N ALA A 5 2.73 -4.94 -0.95
CA ALA A 5 2.33 -4.68 -2.34
C ALA A 5 1.10 -3.78 -2.41
N LEU A 6 0.11 -4.04 -1.57
CA LEU A 6 -1.09 -3.21 -1.46
C LEU A 6 -0.73 -1.77 -1.07
N LEU A 7 0.07 -1.59 -0.01
CA LEU A 7 0.46 -0.26 0.48
C LEU A 7 1.29 0.50 -0.55
N LEU A 8 2.21 -0.18 -1.24
CA LEU A 8 3.04 0.45 -2.27
C LEU A 8 2.16 0.98 -3.40
N LEU A 9 1.34 0.11 -4.01
CA LEU A 9 0.48 0.47 -5.15
C LEU A 9 -0.53 1.55 -4.77
N ALA A 10 -1.19 1.41 -3.62
CA ALA A 10 -2.20 2.37 -3.16
C ALA A 10 -1.63 3.75 -2.83
N ASN A 11 -0.33 3.85 -2.53
CA ASN A 11 0.34 5.11 -2.26
C ASN A 11 1.08 5.71 -3.47
N LEU A 12 1.19 5.00 -4.60
CA LEU A 12 1.74 5.59 -5.82
C LEU A 12 0.88 6.78 -6.27
N GLY A 13 1.54 7.88 -6.61
CA GLY A 13 0.87 9.12 -7.05
C GLY A 13 0.22 9.94 -5.94
N ARG A 14 0.10 9.42 -4.71
CA ARG A 14 -0.40 10.23 -3.59
C ARG A 14 0.60 11.34 -3.26
N PRO A 15 0.16 12.59 -3.05
CA PRO A 15 1.05 13.70 -2.75
C PRO A 15 1.88 13.43 -1.50
N ARG A 16 3.20 13.51 -1.66
CA ARG A 16 4.17 13.43 -0.57
C ARG A 16 4.70 14.82 -0.26
N ARG A 17 5.00 15.06 1.01
CA ARG A 17 5.69 16.27 1.45
C ARG A 17 6.89 15.85 2.29
N PRO A 18 8.07 15.65 1.67
CA PRO A 18 9.30 15.29 2.38
C PRO A 18 9.64 16.29 3.50
N GLY A 19 10.50 15.91 4.44
CA GLY A 19 11.03 16.85 5.45
C GLY A 19 11.66 18.07 4.79
N GLY A 20 11.54 19.24 5.43
CA GLY A 20 12.16 20.48 4.92
C GLY A 20 11.43 21.20 3.78
N THR A 21 10.44 20.59 3.12
CA THR A 21 9.71 21.25 2.01
C THR A 21 8.37 21.88 2.43
N THR A 22 8.01 22.98 1.76
CA THR A 22 6.70 23.65 1.91
C THR A 22 5.65 23.14 0.92
N ALA A 23 6.07 22.66 -0.24
CA ALA A 23 5.18 22.13 -1.27
C ALA A 23 5.06 20.60 -1.18
N ALA A 24 3.84 20.10 -1.44
CA ALA A 24 3.63 18.69 -1.74
C ALA A 24 3.96 18.42 -3.21
N TYR A 25 4.45 17.22 -3.51
CA TYR A 25 4.69 16.75 -4.86
C TYR A 25 4.04 15.36 -5.04
N ALA A 26 3.44 15.14 -6.20
CA ALA A 26 2.90 13.85 -6.61
C ALA A 26 3.76 13.31 -7.77
N GLU A 27 4.30 12.11 -7.59
CA GLU A 27 5.05 11.43 -8.64
C GLU A 27 4.10 10.96 -9.75
N SER A 28 4.58 10.94 -11.00
CA SER A 28 3.84 10.30 -12.08
C SER A 28 3.73 8.79 -11.81
N VAL A 29 2.53 8.23 -11.90
CA VAL A 29 2.29 6.82 -11.64
C VAL A 29 2.65 5.99 -12.86
N LEU A 30 3.67 5.13 -12.72
CA LEU A 30 4.04 4.11 -13.71
C LEU A 30 4.11 4.69 -15.14
N SER A 31 4.69 5.88 -15.31
CA SER A 31 4.59 6.65 -16.55
C SER A 31 5.33 6.02 -17.73
N ASN A 32 6.44 5.36 -17.45
CA ASN A 32 7.25 4.60 -18.41
C ASN A 32 7.93 3.41 -17.70
N PRO A 33 8.58 2.49 -18.44
CA PRO A 33 9.15 1.27 -17.86
C PRO A 33 10.24 1.54 -16.81
N ALA A 34 11.07 2.56 -17.02
CA ALA A 34 12.14 2.91 -16.10
C ALA A 34 11.57 3.45 -14.76
N VAL A 35 10.61 4.38 -14.85
CA VAL A 35 9.91 4.92 -13.67
C VAL A 35 9.17 3.82 -12.92
N ALA A 36 8.44 2.95 -13.65
CA ALA A 36 7.72 1.84 -13.04
C ALA A 36 8.66 0.83 -12.35
N SER A 37 9.82 0.55 -12.95
CA SER A 37 10.83 -0.35 -12.35
C SER A 37 11.34 0.19 -11.02
N VAL A 38 11.60 1.51 -10.93
CA VAL A 38 12.01 2.15 -9.67
C VAL A 38 10.87 2.13 -8.66
N GLN A 39 9.65 2.48 -9.09
CA GLN A 39 8.50 2.56 -8.20
C GLN A 39 8.10 1.20 -7.61
N LEU A 40 8.31 0.10 -8.34
CA LEU A 40 7.91 -1.25 -7.93
C LEU A 40 9.06 -2.11 -7.41
N ALA A 41 10.29 -1.58 -7.31
CA ALA A 41 11.50 -2.36 -7.02
C ALA A 41 11.44 -3.21 -5.72
N GLU A 42 10.64 -2.81 -4.74
CA GLU A 42 10.48 -3.56 -3.47
C GLU A 42 9.53 -4.77 -3.59
N VAL A 43 8.75 -4.85 -4.67
CA VAL A 43 7.67 -5.84 -4.82
C VAL A 43 7.76 -6.67 -6.09
N VAL A 44 8.73 -6.36 -6.96
CA VAL A 44 9.03 -7.14 -8.17
C VAL A 44 10.51 -7.48 -8.22
N ASP A 45 10.86 -8.59 -8.85
CA ASP A 45 12.22 -9.15 -8.92
C ASP A 45 12.95 -8.84 -10.23
N ARG A 46 12.25 -8.28 -11.21
CA ARG A 46 12.79 -7.90 -12.52
C ARG A 46 12.35 -6.49 -12.94
N PRO A 47 13.10 -5.83 -13.83
CA PRO A 47 12.65 -4.59 -14.45
C PRO A 47 11.29 -4.74 -15.14
N VAL A 48 10.49 -3.67 -15.05
CA VAL A 48 9.20 -3.53 -15.73
C VAL A 48 9.45 -3.32 -17.21
N ALA A 49 8.77 -4.08 -18.06
CA ALA A 49 8.80 -3.89 -19.51
C ALA A 49 7.62 -3.01 -19.97
N ALA A 50 7.70 -2.46 -21.19
CA ALA A 50 6.62 -1.65 -21.75
C ALA A 50 5.28 -2.39 -21.83
N ALA A 51 5.32 -3.70 -22.11
CA ALA A 51 4.13 -4.56 -22.17
C ALA A 51 3.44 -4.74 -20.80
N ASP A 52 4.17 -4.62 -19.69
CA ASP A 52 3.61 -4.77 -18.33
C ASP A 52 2.78 -3.52 -17.91
N LEU A 53 3.04 -2.35 -18.49
CA LEU A 53 2.55 -1.06 -17.97
C LEU A 53 1.03 -0.93 -17.91
N ALA A 54 0.32 -1.41 -18.93
CA ALA A 54 -1.13 -1.25 -19.00
C ALA A 54 -1.82 -1.99 -17.84
N ASP A 55 -1.46 -3.25 -17.63
CA ASP A 55 -2.04 -4.07 -16.57
C ASP A 55 -1.54 -3.66 -15.18
N LEU A 56 -0.29 -3.19 -15.04
CA LEU A 56 0.19 -2.63 -13.78
C LEU A 56 -0.56 -1.37 -13.35
N ARG A 57 -0.95 -0.50 -14.30
CA ARG A 57 -1.78 0.69 -14.01
C ARG A 57 -3.20 0.30 -13.62
N ARG A 58 -3.78 -0.70 -14.30
CA ARG A 58 -5.10 -1.27 -13.92
C ARG A 58 -5.05 -1.82 -12.49
N LEU A 59 -4.00 -2.58 -12.17
CA LEU A 59 -3.79 -3.11 -10.82
C LEU A 59 -3.60 -1.99 -9.78
N GLN A 60 -2.84 -0.96 -10.11
CA GLN A 60 -2.62 0.19 -9.23
C GLN A 60 -3.95 0.90 -8.91
N GLN A 61 -4.79 1.13 -9.92
CA GLN A 61 -6.10 1.74 -9.72
C GLN A 61 -7.03 0.85 -8.88
N ALA A 62 -6.98 -0.47 -9.10
CA ALA A 62 -7.72 -1.44 -8.29
C ALA A 62 -7.25 -1.44 -6.82
N ALA A 63 -5.94 -1.38 -6.58
CA ALA A 63 -5.37 -1.30 -5.23
C ALA A 63 -5.76 0.00 -4.51
N VAL A 64 -5.74 1.13 -5.21
CA VAL A 64 -6.24 2.41 -4.66
C VAL A 64 -7.71 2.27 -4.26
N SER A 65 -8.55 1.78 -5.17
CA SER A 65 -10.00 1.65 -4.93
C SER A 65 -10.29 0.70 -3.76
N ALA A 66 -9.55 -0.42 -3.68
CA ALA A 66 -9.65 -1.37 -2.59
C ALA A 66 -9.33 -0.75 -1.23
N VAL A 67 -8.23 0.00 -1.15
CA VAL A 67 -7.81 0.66 0.08
C VAL A 67 -8.76 1.78 0.49
N GLU A 68 -9.28 2.56 -0.47
CA GLU A 68 -10.30 3.57 -0.18
C GLU A 68 -11.58 2.94 0.38
N ALA A 69 -12.03 1.81 -0.17
CA ALA A 69 -13.17 1.08 0.35
C ALA A 69 -12.91 0.53 1.77
N LEU A 70 -11.72 0.00 2.04
CA LEU A 70 -11.37 -0.57 3.35
C LEU A 70 -11.14 0.47 4.45
N VAL A 71 -10.66 1.66 4.11
CA VAL A 71 -10.40 2.74 5.09
C VAL A 71 -11.64 3.60 5.31
N GLY A 72 -12.54 3.68 4.33
CA GLY A 72 -13.87 4.27 4.48
C GLY A 72 -14.95 3.23 4.79
N ASP A 73 -16.21 3.63 4.57
CA ASP A 73 -17.39 2.76 4.71
C ASP A 73 -17.80 2.16 3.35
N GLY A 74 -16.83 1.92 2.47
CA GLY A 74 -17.07 1.45 1.11
C GLY A 74 -17.20 -0.07 1.01
N THR A 75 -17.76 -0.55 -0.10
CA THR A 75 -17.72 -1.97 -0.46
C THR A 75 -16.51 -2.24 -1.34
N LEU A 76 -15.68 -3.22 -0.98
CA LEU A 76 -14.55 -3.66 -1.78
C LEU A 76 -15.03 -4.33 -3.08
N ASP A 77 -14.63 -3.79 -4.23
CA ASP A 77 -14.77 -4.46 -5.53
C ASP A 77 -13.47 -5.22 -5.87
N CYS A 78 -13.57 -6.55 -5.92
CA CYS A 78 -12.44 -7.43 -6.20
C CYS A 78 -12.30 -7.78 -7.70
N ARG A 79 -13.22 -7.35 -8.58
CA ARG A 79 -13.28 -7.83 -9.98
C ARG A 79 -11.95 -7.65 -10.70
N GLU A 80 -11.42 -6.43 -10.72
CA GLU A 80 -10.21 -6.11 -11.47
C GLU A 80 -8.97 -6.88 -10.95
N ILE A 81 -8.87 -7.05 -9.62
CA ILE A 81 -7.80 -7.84 -9.00
C ILE A 81 -7.93 -9.31 -9.40
N ASN A 82 -9.15 -9.86 -9.35
CA ASN A 82 -9.42 -11.24 -9.72
C ASN A 82 -9.17 -11.50 -11.22
N ASP A 83 -9.57 -10.58 -12.10
CA ASP A 83 -9.39 -10.70 -13.54
C ASP A 83 -7.91 -10.72 -13.92
N LEU A 84 -7.09 -9.89 -13.27
CA LEU A 84 -5.63 -9.89 -13.46
C LEU A 84 -4.99 -11.16 -12.87
N ALA A 85 -5.41 -11.58 -11.67
CA ALA A 85 -4.89 -12.78 -11.02
C ALA A 85 -5.29 -14.08 -11.74
N ALA A 86 -6.36 -14.09 -12.55
CA ALA A 86 -6.78 -15.25 -13.33
C ALA A 86 -5.74 -15.70 -14.37
N GLN A 87 -4.76 -14.84 -14.68
CA GLN A 87 -3.61 -15.16 -15.51
C GLN A 87 -2.49 -15.93 -14.77
N SER A 88 -2.67 -16.22 -13.49
CA SER A 88 -1.79 -17.05 -12.68
C SER A 88 -2.33 -18.48 -12.61
N VAL A 89 -1.50 -19.45 -13.00
CA VAL A 89 -1.85 -20.88 -12.94
C VAL A 89 -1.02 -21.57 -11.87
N ALA A 90 -1.68 -22.33 -11.00
CA ALA A 90 -0.99 -23.21 -10.05
C ALA A 90 -1.00 -24.66 -10.54
N ARG A 91 0.11 -25.35 -10.34
CA ARG A 91 0.14 -26.81 -10.27
C ARG A 91 0.38 -27.27 -8.84
N VAL A 92 -0.15 -28.44 -8.51
CA VAL A 92 0.00 -29.05 -7.18
C VAL A 92 1.09 -30.12 -7.24
N GLU A 93 2.06 -30.03 -6.34
CA GLU A 93 3.12 -31.02 -6.18
C GLU A 93 3.04 -31.63 -4.78
N LEU A 94 3.25 -32.94 -4.68
CA LEU A 94 3.53 -33.61 -3.41
C LEU A 94 5.03 -33.51 -3.14
N VAL A 95 5.41 -32.94 -2.01
CA VAL A 95 6.81 -32.86 -1.57
C VAL A 95 6.99 -33.51 -0.20
N VAL A 96 8.24 -33.85 0.12
CA VAL A 96 8.62 -34.29 1.48
C VAL A 96 9.54 -33.22 2.06
N ALA A 97 9.14 -32.61 3.16
CA ALA A 97 9.95 -31.68 3.94
C ALA A 97 10.06 -32.23 5.36
N ASP A 98 11.29 -32.36 5.87
CA ASP A 98 11.58 -32.95 7.19
C ASP A 98 10.94 -34.32 7.43
N GLY A 99 10.90 -35.16 6.37
CA GLY A 99 10.32 -36.51 6.41
C GLY A 99 8.78 -36.55 6.38
N VAL A 100 8.11 -35.40 6.30
CA VAL A 100 6.64 -35.30 6.28
C VAL A 100 6.14 -34.97 4.88
N PRO A 101 5.16 -35.72 4.33
CA PRO A 101 4.51 -35.37 3.07
C PRO A 101 3.71 -34.07 3.21
N GLN A 102 3.97 -33.10 2.33
CA GLN A 102 3.32 -31.81 2.29
C GLN A 102 2.83 -31.49 0.87
N ARG A 103 1.70 -30.79 0.78
CA ARG A 103 1.21 -30.25 -0.49
C ARG A 103 1.88 -28.91 -0.76
N ARG A 104 2.45 -28.73 -1.95
CA ARG A 104 3.04 -27.46 -2.40
C ARG A 104 2.35 -26.98 -3.68
N PHE A 105 2.00 -25.71 -3.73
CA PHE A 105 1.56 -25.04 -4.95
C PHE A 105 2.78 -24.43 -5.65
N VAL A 106 2.89 -24.64 -6.96
CA VAL A 106 3.87 -23.97 -7.81
C VAL A 106 3.12 -23.08 -8.77
N TRP A 107 3.37 -21.79 -8.65
CA TRP A 107 2.71 -20.77 -9.46
C TRP A 107 3.51 -20.47 -10.73
N THR A 108 2.78 -20.25 -11.81
CA THR A 108 3.28 -19.67 -13.05
C THR A 108 2.40 -18.48 -13.39
N ASP A 109 2.98 -17.30 -13.36
CA ASP A 109 2.27 -16.05 -13.62
C ASP A 109 2.54 -15.61 -15.06
N ALA A 110 1.50 -15.41 -15.87
CA ALA A 110 1.69 -15.03 -17.28
C ALA A 110 2.20 -13.58 -17.46
N SER A 111 2.06 -12.74 -16.43
CA SER A 111 2.50 -11.35 -16.42
C SER A 111 2.94 -10.90 -15.03
N MET A 112 3.68 -9.79 -14.95
CA MET A 112 4.02 -9.18 -13.66
C MET A 112 2.77 -8.71 -12.90
N ALA A 113 1.78 -8.20 -13.61
CA ALA A 113 0.51 -7.78 -13.03
C ALA A 113 -0.25 -8.97 -12.44
N ALA A 114 -0.23 -10.14 -13.08
CA ALA A 114 -0.83 -11.37 -12.55
C ALA A 114 -0.20 -11.80 -11.22
N ALA A 115 1.15 -11.82 -11.17
CA ALA A 115 1.90 -12.15 -9.96
C ALA A 115 1.58 -11.19 -8.80
N LEU A 116 1.56 -9.89 -9.08
CA LEU A 116 1.20 -8.89 -8.08
C LEU A 116 -0.28 -8.98 -7.68
N ALA A 117 -1.21 -9.19 -8.62
CA ALA A 117 -2.63 -9.34 -8.32
C ALA A 117 -2.90 -10.54 -7.41
N ARG A 118 -2.26 -11.69 -7.68
CA ARG A 118 -2.30 -12.86 -6.78
C ARG A 118 -1.77 -12.53 -5.39
N ARG A 119 -0.63 -11.83 -5.32
CA ARG A 119 -0.10 -11.35 -4.04
C ARG A 119 -1.06 -10.40 -3.31
N LEU A 120 -1.76 -9.53 -4.03
CA LEU A 120 -2.77 -8.63 -3.46
C LEU A 120 -3.94 -9.43 -2.87
N ILE A 121 -4.38 -10.52 -3.52
CA ILE A 121 -5.41 -11.41 -2.98
C ILE A 121 -4.96 -12.01 -1.64
N ASP A 122 -3.72 -12.53 -1.57
CA ASP A 122 -3.15 -13.06 -0.33
C ASP A 122 -3.08 -11.97 0.76
N GLU A 123 -2.56 -10.79 0.41
CA GLU A 123 -2.42 -9.67 1.35
C GLU A 123 -3.79 -9.15 1.86
N LEU A 124 -4.78 -9.04 0.98
CA LEU A 124 -6.14 -8.61 1.32
C LEU A 124 -6.89 -9.65 2.15
N GLY A 125 -6.66 -10.95 1.89
CA GLY A 125 -7.30 -12.04 2.64
C GLY A 125 -6.78 -12.19 4.07
N GLU A 126 -5.54 -11.79 4.33
CA GLU A 126 -4.87 -11.97 5.63
C GLU A 126 -4.78 -10.68 6.48
N LEU A 127 -4.99 -9.50 5.90
CA LEU A 127 -4.81 -8.25 6.63
C LEU A 127 -5.88 -8.03 7.71
N ASP A 128 -5.50 -7.34 8.79
CA ASP A 128 -6.43 -6.82 9.79
C ASP A 128 -6.85 -5.42 9.35
N GLN A 129 -8.07 -5.27 8.82
CA GLN A 129 -8.59 -4.00 8.29
C GLN A 129 -8.46 -2.85 9.31
N SER A 130 -8.61 -3.13 10.61
CA SER A 130 -8.49 -2.11 11.68
C SER A 130 -7.10 -1.48 11.77
N ARG A 131 -6.08 -2.13 11.20
CA ARG A 131 -4.71 -1.63 11.14
C ARG A 131 -4.44 -0.81 9.89
N LEU A 132 -5.27 -0.91 8.85
CA LEU A 132 -5.15 -0.11 7.64
C LEU A 132 -5.74 1.28 7.88
N ARG A 133 -4.91 2.32 7.80
CA ARG A 133 -5.29 3.66 8.24
C ARG A 133 -4.77 4.74 7.31
N ARG A 134 -5.54 5.82 7.17
CA ARG A 134 -5.07 7.07 6.59
C ARG A 134 -4.26 7.88 7.60
N CYS A 135 -3.23 8.55 7.12
CA CYS A 135 -2.45 9.48 7.93
C CYS A 135 -3.35 10.58 8.51
N ALA A 136 -3.29 10.81 9.83
CA ALA A 136 -4.17 11.76 10.51
C ALA A 136 -3.81 13.25 10.29
N ARG A 137 -2.77 13.55 9.51
CA ARG A 137 -2.41 14.94 9.18
C ARG A 137 -3.26 15.39 8.00
N ALA A 138 -4.00 16.49 8.14
CA ALA A 138 -4.95 16.97 7.12
C ALA A 138 -4.35 17.12 5.70
N GLU A 139 -3.08 17.52 5.60
CA GLU A 139 -2.38 17.63 4.30
C GLU A 139 -1.57 16.37 3.93
N CYS A 140 -1.99 15.19 4.36
CA CYS A 140 -1.36 13.92 4.02
C CYS A 140 -2.40 12.84 3.82
N ASP A 141 -2.46 12.31 2.61
CA ASP A 141 -3.44 11.29 2.25
C ASP A 141 -2.84 9.88 2.16
N LEU A 142 -1.62 9.69 2.65
CA LEU A 142 -0.95 8.39 2.62
C LEU A 142 -1.64 7.39 3.52
N ILE A 143 -1.67 6.16 3.04
CA ILE A 143 -2.19 4.99 3.74
C ILE A 143 -1.02 4.24 4.37
N PHE A 144 -1.21 3.77 5.60
CA PHE A 144 -0.23 2.94 6.29
C PHE A 144 -0.93 1.79 7.00
N TYR A 145 -0.14 0.77 7.33
CA TYR A 145 -0.57 -0.34 8.16
C TYR A 145 0.07 -0.22 9.55
N ASP A 146 -0.75 -0.18 10.60
CA ASP A 146 -0.29 -0.04 11.98
C ASP A 146 0.27 -1.36 12.51
N THR A 147 1.58 -1.53 12.40
CA THR A 147 2.32 -2.68 12.93
C THR A 147 2.65 -2.56 14.42
N THR A 148 2.27 -1.46 15.08
CA THR A 148 2.53 -1.28 16.51
C THR A 148 1.66 -2.22 17.34
N ARG A 149 2.17 -2.58 18.53
CA ARG A 149 1.41 -3.38 19.49
C ARG A 149 0.19 -2.63 20.03
N SER A 150 0.31 -1.32 20.26
CA SER A 150 -0.75 -0.49 20.83
C SER A 150 -1.88 -0.17 19.84
N ARG A 151 -1.66 -0.29 18.52
CA ARG A 151 -2.60 0.13 17.47
C ARG A 151 -2.96 1.62 17.52
N THR A 152 -2.06 2.44 18.06
CA THR A 152 -2.30 3.88 18.28
C THR A 152 -1.53 4.77 17.31
N ARG A 153 -0.86 4.22 16.29
CA ARG A 153 -0.07 5.02 15.35
C ARG A 153 -1.00 5.93 14.56
N ARG A 154 -0.81 7.25 14.66
CA ARG A 154 -1.66 8.25 13.99
C ARG A 154 -1.15 8.67 12.61
N TRP A 155 0.13 8.48 12.34
CA TRP A 155 0.78 9.02 11.14
C TRP A 155 1.56 7.94 10.40
N HIS A 156 1.61 8.06 9.06
CA HIS A 156 2.38 7.12 8.22
C HIS A 156 3.87 7.12 8.55
N ALA A 157 4.40 8.19 9.13
CA ALA A 157 5.78 8.29 9.61
C ALA A 157 5.87 9.39 10.68
N GLU A 158 6.79 9.20 11.63
CA GLU A 158 7.04 10.19 12.69
C GLU A 158 7.67 11.45 12.10
N ASP A 159 8.68 11.29 11.25
CA ASP A 159 9.18 12.31 10.33
C ASP A 159 8.61 12.04 8.93
N PRO A 160 7.88 12.98 8.30
CA PRO A 160 7.64 14.34 8.77
C PRO A 160 6.26 14.58 9.36
N CYS A 161 5.33 13.61 9.32
CA CYS A 161 3.95 13.87 9.72
C CYS A 161 3.78 14.14 11.20
N GLY A 162 4.34 13.28 12.06
CA GLY A 162 4.28 13.47 13.52
C GLY A 162 4.96 14.76 13.97
N TRP A 163 6.15 15.07 13.46
CA TRP A 163 6.86 16.32 13.78
C TRP A 163 6.11 17.57 13.33
N ARG A 164 5.57 17.59 12.11
CA ARG A 164 4.82 18.75 11.61
C ARG A 164 3.55 19.01 12.42
N GLU A 165 2.85 17.95 12.82
CA GLU A 165 1.64 18.10 13.62
C GLU A 165 1.97 18.71 15.00
N ARG A 166 3.02 18.21 15.66
CA ARG A 166 3.49 18.81 16.92
C ARG A 166 3.92 20.27 16.77
N GLN A 167 4.59 20.63 15.68
CA GLN A 167 4.96 22.01 15.39
C GLN A 167 3.73 22.90 15.15
N ARG A 168 2.70 22.41 14.44
CA ARG A 168 1.44 23.14 14.24
C ARG A 168 0.74 23.41 15.56
N VAL A 169 0.61 22.40 16.41
CA VAL A 169 -0.02 22.55 17.73
C VAL A 169 0.76 23.56 18.60
N HIS A 170 2.10 23.50 18.58
CA HIS A 170 2.93 24.44 19.33
C HIS A 170 2.85 25.89 18.82
N ARG A 171 2.67 26.08 17.50
CA ARG A 171 2.51 27.41 16.87
C ARG A 171 1.06 27.92 16.90
N GLY A 172 0.10 27.08 17.26
CA GLY A 172 -1.30 27.45 17.36
C GLY A 172 -1.55 28.46 18.49
N PRO A 173 -2.68 29.16 18.48
CA PRO A 173 -3.05 30.07 19.57
C PRO A 173 -2.99 29.33 20.90
N ARG A 174 -2.32 29.93 21.90
CA ARG A 174 -2.39 29.41 23.27
C ARG A 174 -3.86 29.47 23.70
N PRO A 175 -4.45 28.39 24.25
CA PRO A 175 -5.81 28.47 24.76
C PRO A 175 -5.90 29.61 25.77
N PRO A 176 -7.02 30.36 25.80
CA PRO A 176 -7.21 31.40 26.80
C PRO A 176 -6.98 30.77 28.17
N VAL A 177 -6.09 31.39 28.95
CA VAL A 177 -5.95 31.07 30.36
C VAL A 177 -7.20 31.61 31.03
N ASP A 178 -8.08 30.71 31.48
CA ASP A 178 -9.16 31.10 32.37
C ASP A 178 -8.53 31.64 33.65
N GLY A 179 -8.51 32.97 33.76
CA GLY A 179 -8.12 33.70 34.96
C GLY A 179 -9.20 33.49 36.01
N GLY A 180 -9.07 32.42 36.79
CA GLY A 180 -9.87 32.18 37.98
C GLY A 180 -9.74 33.35 38.94
N THR A 181 -10.88 33.93 39.31
CA THR A 181 -11.05 34.94 40.36
C THR A 181 -10.94 34.29 41.73
#